data_AF-A0A5E4SBE5-F1
#
_entry.id   AF-A0A5E4SBE5-F1
#
_cell.length_a   1.000
_cell.length_b   1.000
_cell.length_c   1.000
_cell.angle_alpha   90.00
_cell.angle_beta   90.00
_cell.angle_gamma   90.00
#
_symmetry.space_group_name_H-M   'P 1'
#
loop_
_entity.id
_entity.type
_entity.pdbx_description
1 polymer ?
#
loop_
_entity_poly.entity_id
_entity_poly.type
_entity_poly.pdbx_seq_one_letter_code
_entity_poly.pdbx_strand_id
1 'polypeptide(L)'
;MDREMEEIVDEYIVRFGSAELRAALTNRLNNSASVLTIVANGGVHPLRDDLLRGEIFVASQGSLDFSSRETAEKGIREALVGVAKMLKAKRWKTVYLVPFGPTVLSLGIKMLVYRILSQETVDVLHIGEGVHVDIQLDTRQISLEAQANPT
;
A
#
# COMPACT_ATOMS: atom_id res chain seq x y z
N MET A 1 5.74 23.90 -27.51
CA MET A 1 6.55 22.69 -27.26
C MET A 1 7.88 22.93 -27.96
N ASP A 2 9.00 22.41 -27.46
CA ASP A 2 10.21 22.49 -28.28
C ASP A 2 10.11 21.49 -29.45
N ARG A 3 10.88 21.74 -30.51
CA ARG A 3 10.80 21.00 -31.77
C ARG A 3 11.20 19.53 -31.61
N GLU A 4 12.11 19.27 -30.68
CA GLU A 4 12.58 17.93 -30.33
C GLU A 4 11.45 17.08 -29.71
N MET A 5 10.64 17.67 -28.83
CA MET A 5 9.49 16.99 -28.25
C MET A 5 8.38 16.73 -29.28
N GLU A 6 8.18 17.61 -30.26
CA GLU A 6 7.22 17.39 -31.36
C GLU A 6 7.61 16.15 -32.17
N GLU A 7 8.88 16.04 -32.53
CA GLU A 7 9.42 14.90 -33.29
C GLU A 7 9.26 13.57 -32.53
N ILE A 8 9.53 13.56 -31.22
CA ILE A 8 9.36 12.35 -30.38
C ILE A 8 7.89 11.94 -30.28
N VAL A 9 6.98 12.90 -30.10
CA VAL A 9 5.54 12.63 -30.01
C VAL A 9 5.02 12.07 -31.33
N ASP A 10 5.42 12.67 -32.45
CA ASP A 10 5.02 12.22 -33.78
C ASP A 10 5.56 10.81 -34.06
N GLU A 11 6.83 10.54 -33.77
CA GLU A 11 7.41 9.20 -33.92
C GLU A 11 6.66 8.15 -33.08
N TYR A 12 6.33 8.49 -31.85
CA TYR A 12 5.56 7.60 -30.97
C TYR A 12 4.15 7.33 -31.53
N ILE A 13 3.46 8.36 -32.03
CA ILE A 13 2.12 8.21 -32.62
C ILE A 13 2.17 7.35 -33.89
N VAL A 14 3.17 7.56 -34.75
CA VAL A 14 3.36 6.75 -35.98
C VAL A 14 3.60 5.29 -35.63
N ARG A 15 4.38 5.02 -34.57
CA ARG A 15 4.82 3.67 -34.23
C ARG A 15 3.81 2.88 -33.38
N PHE A 16 3.06 3.57 -32.50
CA PHE A 16 2.19 2.92 -31.51
C PHE A 16 0.73 3.39 -31.56
N GLY A 17 0.43 4.45 -32.30
CA GLY A 17 -0.92 5.00 -32.45
C GLY A 17 -1.26 6.07 -31.41
N SER A 18 -2.11 7.02 -31.80
CA SER A 18 -2.57 8.12 -30.96
C SER A 18 -3.41 7.66 -29.75
N ALA A 19 -4.13 6.54 -29.90
CA ALA A 19 -4.87 5.93 -28.79
C ALA A 19 -3.94 5.44 -27.68
N GLU A 20 -2.79 4.85 -28.03
CA GLU A 20 -1.80 4.35 -27.08
C GLU A 20 -1.09 5.51 -26.36
N LEU A 21 -0.71 6.56 -27.09
CA LEU A 21 -0.16 7.78 -26.49
C LEU A 21 -1.16 8.41 -25.52
N ARG A 22 -2.43 8.53 -25.93
CA ARG A 22 -3.49 9.08 -25.08
C ARG A 22 -3.70 8.23 -23.83
N ALA A 23 -3.70 6.90 -23.96
CA ALA A 23 -3.80 6.00 -22.83
C ALA A 23 -2.60 6.16 -21.88
N ALA A 24 -1.37 6.16 -22.40
CA ALA A 24 -0.15 6.33 -21.62
C ALA A 24 -0.12 7.67 -20.87
N LEU A 25 -0.43 8.78 -21.55
CA LEU A 25 -0.47 10.11 -20.95
C LEU A 25 -1.62 10.26 -19.95
N THR A 26 -2.82 9.79 -20.28
CA THR A 26 -3.97 9.82 -19.35
C THR A 26 -3.67 9.00 -18.10
N ASN A 27 -3.07 7.82 -18.25
CA ASN A 27 -2.66 6.99 -17.13
C ASN A 27 -1.57 7.68 -16.31
N ARG A 28 -0.63 8.40 -16.93
CA ARG A 28 0.44 9.14 -16.23
C ARG A 28 -0.08 10.40 -15.52
N LEU A 29 -1.02 11.12 -16.13
CA LEU A 29 -1.65 12.32 -15.59
C LEU A 29 -2.64 11.99 -14.45
N ASN A 30 -3.38 10.89 -14.57
CA ASN A 30 -4.26 10.38 -13.51
C ASN A 30 -3.48 9.66 -12.39
N ASN A 31 -2.21 9.32 -12.60
CA ASN A 31 -1.30 8.84 -11.57
C ASN A 31 -0.65 10.02 -10.82
N SER A 32 -1.46 10.96 -10.32
CA SER A 32 -1.04 11.80 -9.19
C SER A 32 -0.71 10.85 -8.04
N ALA A 33 0.58 10.67 -7.74
CA ALA A 33 1.14 9.80 -6.69
C ALA A 33 0.09 9.23 -5.71
N SER A 34 -0.54 8.10 -6.05
CA SER A 34 -1.66 7.59 -5.27
C SER A 34 -1.12 7.08 -3.92
N VAL A 35 -1.48 7.77 -2.85
CA VAL A 35 -1.20 7.34 -1.48
C VAL A 35 -2.41 6.54 -0.99
N LEU A 36 -2.14 5.36 -0.44
CA LEU A 36 -3.12 4.51 0.25
C LEU A 36 -2.76 4.46 1.73
N THR A 37 -3.75 4.58 2.60
CA THR A 37 -3.63 4.21 4.00
C THR A 37 -4.53 3.01 4.27
N ILE A 38 -3.94 1.90 4.71
CA ILE A 38 -4.66 0.72 5.14
C ILE A 38 -4.73 0.74 6.67
N VAL A 39 -5.93 0.75 7.21
CA VAL A 39 -6.16 0.52 8.64
C VAL A 39 -6.46 -0.97 8.82
N ALA A 40 -5.63 -1.68 9.58
CA ALA A 40 -5.81 -3.12 9.76
C ALA A 40 -7.17 -3.45 10.40
N ASN A 41 -7.51 -2.78 11.50
CA ASN A 41 -8.81 -2.91 12.14
C ASN A 41 -9.34 -1.55 12.64
N GLY A 42 -10.43 -1.08 12.05
CA GLY A 42 -11.10 0.16 12.46
C GLY A 42 -11.92 -0.02 13.74
N GLY A 43 -12.00 1.04 14.56
CA GLY A 43 -12.90 1.09 15.72
C GLY A 43 -12.33 0.54 17.03
N VAL A 44 -11.10 0.02 17.05
CA VAL A 44 -10.44 -0.45 18.30
C VAL A 44 -9.65 0.66 18.99
N HIS A 45 -9.09 1.59 18.21
CA HIS A 45 -8.37 2.75 18.71
C HIS A 45 -8.85 4.03 18.02
N PRO A 46 -8.83 5.18 18.73
CA PRO A 46 -9.08 6.47 18.09
C PRO A 46 -8.06 6.69 16.95
N LEU A 47 -8.56 6.70 15.72
CA LEU A 47 -7.77 7.05 14.55
C LEU A 47 -7.78 8.58 14.46
N ARG A 48 -6.63 9.20 14.67
CA ARG A 48 -6.49 10.64 14.46
C ARG A 48 -6.37 10.91 12.95
N ASP A 49 -6.93 12.03 12.50
CA ASP A 49 -6.98 12.38 11.08
C ASP A 49 -5.58 12.58 10.47
N ASP A 50 -4.57 12.94 11.28
CA ASP A 50 -3.18 13.10 10.83
C ASP A 50 -2.50 11.77 10.42
N LEU A 51 -3.09 10.64 10.79
CA LEU A 51 -2.65 9.30 10.39
C LEU A 51 -3.28 8.86 9.06
N LEU A 52 -4.32 9.54 8.59
CA LEU A 52 -5.12 9.16 7.43
C LEU A 52 -4.67 9.94 6.20
N ARG A 53 -3.93 9.29 5.31
CA ARG A 53 -3.28 9.93 4.15
C ARG A 53 -3.76 9.32 2.84
N GLY A 54 -4.10 10.19 1.90
CA GLY A 54 -4.61 9.76 0.59
C GLY A 54 -5.93 8.99 0.73
N GLU A 55 -6.05 7.90 -0.01
CA GLU A 55 -7.24 7.05 0.04
C GLU A 55 -7.19 6.11 1.25
N ILE A 56 -8.30 5.99 1.97
CA ILE A 56 -8.37 5.19 3.21
C ILE A 56 -9.11 3.89 2.93
N PHE A 57 -8.49 2.77 3.30
CA PHE A 57 -9.11 1.45 3.26
C PHE A 57 -9.03 0.80 4.64
N VAL A 58 -10.18 0.41 5.17
CA VAL A 58 -10.27 -0.27 6.46
C VAL A 58 -10.45 -1.77 6.20
N ALA A 59 -9.45 -2.57 6.55
CA ALA A 59 -9.41 -4.00 6.19
C ALA A 59 -10.39 -4.85 7.01
N SER A 60 -10.56 -4.54 8.29
CA SER A 60 -11.62 -5.08 9.15
C SER A 60 -12.18 -3.99 10.07
N GLN A 61 -13.36 -4.21 10.63
CA GLN A 61 -14.00 -3.26 11.55
C GLN A 61 -14.50 -3.97 12.81
N GLY A 62 -14.28 -3.37 13.98
CA GLY A 62 -14.79 -3.86 15.26
C GLY A 62 -14.08 -5.12 15.76
N SER A 63 -14.83 -5.99 16.44
CA SER A 63 -14.31 -7.25 16.99
C SER A 63 -14.43 -8.36 15.94
N LEU A 64 -13.30 -8.80 15.40
CA LEU A 64 -13.24 -10.05 14.64
C LEU A 64 -13.66 -11.22 15.54
N ASP A 65 -14.35 -12.19 14.95
CA ASP A 65 -14.77 -13.40 15.65
C ASP A 65 -13.57 -14.34 15.84
N PHE A 66 -13.13 -14.49 17.08
CA PHE A 66 -12.05 -15.39 17.51
C PHE A 66 -12.57 -16.56 18.34
N SER A 67 -13.86 -16.89 18.24
CA SER A 67 -14.49 -17.99 18.98
C SER A 67 -13.96 -19.38 18.59
N SER A 68 -13.46 -19.52 17.35
CA SER A 68 -12.79 -20.72 16.88
C SER A 68 -11.66 -20.37 15.92
N ARG A 69 -10.81 -21.36 15.62
CA ARG A 69 -9.74 -21.21 14.63
C ARG A 69 -10.32 -20.92 13.25
N GLU A 70 -11.38 -21.64 12.87
CA GLU A 70 -12.00 -21.56 11.55
C GLU A 70 -12.67 -20.20 11.33
N THR A 71 -13.36 -19.67 12.34
CA THR A 71 -13.99 -18.34 12.26
C THR A 71 -12.94 -17.23 12.18
N ALA A 72 -11.87 -17.34 12.96
CA ALA A 72 -10.73 -16.42 12.91
C ALA A 72 -10.02 -16.43 11.55
N GLU A 73 -9.67 -17.63 11.04
CA GLU A 73 -9.02 -17.79 9.74
C GLU A 73 -9.88 -17.25 8.60
N LYS A 74 -11.20 -17.51 8.64
CA LYS A 74 -12.15 -16.98 7.66
C LYS A 74 -12.17 -15.44 7.68
N GLY A 75 -12.32 -14.83 8.85
CA GLY A 75 -12.38 -13.37 8.98
C GLY A 75 -11.09 -12.69 8.51
N ILE A 76 -9.93 -13.21 8.91
CA ILE A 76 -8.63 -12.71 8.44
C ILE A 76 -8.50 -12.87 6.92
N ARG A 77 -8.90 -14.02 6.37
CA ARG A 77 -8.84 -14.26 4.92
C ARG A 77 -9.72 -13.29 4.14
N GLU A 78 -10.94 -13.04 4.59
CA GLU A 78 -11.87 -12.10 3.95
C GLU A 78 -11.30 -10.67 3.93
N ALA A 79 -10.76 -10.21 5.06
CA ALA A 79 -10.08 -8.92 5.16
C ALA A 79 -8.90 -8.82 4.18
N LEU A 80 -8.04 -9.84 4.15
CA LEU A 80 -6.89 -9.90 3.23
C LEU A 80 -7.29 -9.96 1.75
N VAL A 81 -8.41 -10.60 1.41
CA VAL A 81 -8.97 -10.57 0.04
C VAL A 81 -9.41 -9.15 -0.31
N GLY A 82 -10.06 -8.43 0.60
CA GLY A 82 -10.43 -7.02 0.42
C GLY A 82 -9.20 -6.14 0.15
N VAL A 83 -8.17 -6.29 0.97
CA VAL A 83 -6.89 -5.59 0.82
C VAL A 83 -6.25 -5.91 -0.54
N ALA A 84 -6.20 -7.17 -0.94
CA ALA A 84 -5.64 -7.56 -2.24
C ALA A 84 -6.40 -6.93 -3.42
N LYS A 85 -7.73 -6.80 -3.33
CA LYS A 85 -8.53 -6.10 -4.35
C LYS A 85 -8.18 -4.61 -4.40
N MET A 86 -8.07 -3.96 -3.23
CA MET A 86 -7.71 -2.54 -3.14
C MET A 86 -6.33 -2.25 -3.74
N LEU A 87 -5.34 -3.09 -3.40
CA LEU A 87 -3.97 -2.97 -3.93
C LEU A 87 -3.91 -3.14 -5.45
N LYS A 88 -4.83 -3.92 -6.04
CA LYS A 88 -4.91 -4.16 -7.48
C LYS A 88 -5.79 -3.15 -8.23
N ALA A 89 -6.58 -2.34 -7.54
CA ALA A 89 -7.53 -1.43 -8.16
C ALA A 89 -6.86 -0.34 -9.00
N LYS A 90 -5.65 0.08 -8.60
CA LYS A 90 -4.82 1.06 -9.32
C LYS A 90 -3.37 0.99 -8.84
N ARG A 91 -2.51 1.82 -9.43
CA ARG A 91 -1.12 1.95 -9.00
C ARG A 91 -1.03 2.82 -7.74
N TRP A 92 -0.24 2.36 -6.78
CA TRP A 92 0.00 3.02 -5.50
C TRP A 92 1.48 3.36 -5.37
N LYS A 93 1.81 4.61 -5.05
CA LYS A 93 3.19 5.05 -4.84
C LYS A 93 3.66 4.80 -3.40
N THR A 94 2.75 4.94 -2.46
CA THR A 94 3.03 4.78 -1.04
C THR A 94 1.84 4.14 -0.38
N VAL A 95 2.10 3.13 0.45
CA VAL A 95 1.09 2.47 1.27
C VAL A 95 1.46 2.65 2.72
N TYR A 96 0.67 3.47 3.42
CA TYR A 96 0.71 3.56 4.88
C TYR A 96 -0.08 2.39 5.48
N LEU A 97 0.44 1.82 6.56
CA LEU A 97 -0.25 0.81 7.35
C LEU A 97 -0.44 1.34 8.76
N VAL A 98 -1.69 1.43 9.20
CA VAL A 98 -2.04 1.63 10.60
C VAL A 98 -2.33 0.26 11.21
N PRO A 99 -1.39 -0.32 11.98
CA PRO A 99 -1.43 -1.73 12.38
C PRO A 99 -2.31 -1.98 13.61
N PHE A 100 -3.40 -1.22 13.78
CA PHE A 100 -4.31 -1.38 14.91
C PHE A 100 -5.16 -2.63 14.71
N GLY A 101 -5.18 -3.52 15.70
CA GLY A 101 -5.92 -4.79 15.64
C GLY A 101 -5.01 -6.02 15.73
N PRO A 102 -5.47 -7.18 15.24
CA PRO A 102 -4.71 -8.42 15.37
C PRO A 102 -3.41 -8.39 14.56
N THR A 103 -2.29 -8.71 15.20
CA THR A 103 -0.97 -8.71 14.58
C THR A 103 -0.90 -9.56 13.30
N VAL A 104 -1.58 -10.71 13.28
CA VAL A 104 -1.61 -11.61 12.12
C VAL A 104 -2.23 -10.92 10.88
N LEU A 105 -3.24 -10.07 11.08
CA LEU A 105 -3.86 -9.30 9.99
C LEU A 105 -2.89 -8.23 9.49
N SER A 106 -2.29 -7.43 10.38
CA SER A 106 -1.32 -6.38 10.02
C SER A 106 -0.11 -6.96 9.26
N LEU A 107 0.44 -8.09 9.72
CA LEU A 107 1.53 -8.78 9.03
C LEU A 107 1.09 -9.33 7.66
N GLY A 108 -0.10 -9.93 7.58
CA GLY A 108 -0.67 -10.41 6.33
C GLY A 108 -0.84 -9.29 5.30
N ILE A 109 -1.29 -8.11 5.75
CA ILE A 109 -1.41 -6.90 4.92
C ILE A 109 -0.03 -6.49 4.41
N LYS A 110 0.95 -6.34 5.30
CA LYS A 110 2.33 -5.97 4.93
C LYS A 110 2.92 -6.92 3.88
N MET A 111 2.74 -8.22 4.08
CA MET A 111 3.14 -9.24 3.11
C MET A 111 2.42 -9.10 1.77
N LEU A 112 1.13 -8.79 1.74
CA LEU A 112 0.39 -8.59 0.51
C LEU A 112 0.85 -7.34 -0.25
N VAL A 113 1.12 -6.24 0.46
CA VAL A 113 1.66 -5.02 -0.14
C VAL A 113 2.98 -5.34 -0.84
N TYR A 114 3.91 -6.00 -0.14
CA TYR A 114 5.19 -6.41 -0.73
C TYR A 114 5.00 -7.37 -1.92
N ARG A 115 4.13 -8.38 -1.80
CA ARG A 115 3.93 -9.37 -2.87
C ARG A 115 3.25 -8.82 -4.12
N ILE A 116 2.33 -7.85 -3.98
CA ILE A 116 1.54 -7.32 -5.10
C ILE A 116 2.23 -6.11 -5.73
N LEU A 117 2.83 -5.24 -4.91
CA LEU A 117 3.38 -3.97 -5.35
C LEU A 117 4.91 -3.93 -5.35
N SER A 118 5.59 -4.96 -4.82
CA SER A 118 7.05 -5.03 -4.69
C SER A 118 7.66 -3.86 -3.90
N GLN A 119 6.90 -3.30 -2.95
CA GLN A 119 7.31 -2.19 -2.10
C GLN A 119 6.97 -2.47 -0.63
N GLU A 120 7.72 -1.83 0.27
CA GLU A 120 7.46 -1.85 1.70
C GLU A 120 6.32 -0.89 2.07
N THR A 121 5.65 -1.17 3.18
CA THR A 121 4.73 -0.23 3.81
C THR A 121 5.49 0.85 4.59
N VAL A 122 4.83 1.98 4.80
CA VAL A 122 5.20 2.92 5.86
C VAL A 122 4.28 2.65 7.04
N ASP A 123 4.84 2.07 8.10
CA ASP A 123 4.06 1.63 9.26
C ASP A 123 3.91 2.77 10.26
N VAL A 124 2.68 3.01 10.71
CA VAL A 124 2.40 3.95 11.80
C VAL A 124 2.66 3.26 13.13
N LEU A 125 3.73 3.68 13.81
CA LEU A 125 4.10 3.17 15.13
C LEU A 125 3.62 4.13 16.22
N HIS A 126 2.89 3.60 17.20
CA HIS A 126 2.58 4.31 18.43
C HIS A 126 3.76 4.20 19.41
N ILE A 127 4.32 5.34 19.84
CA ILE A 127 5.49 5.38 20.74
C ILE A 127 5.18 5.88 22.16
N GLY A 128 3.90 5.96 22.52
CA GLY A 128 3.43 6.44 23.82
C GLY A 128 2.90 7.88 23.78
N GLU A 129 2.20 8.29 24.83
CA GLU A 129 1.69 9.66 25.04
C GLU A 129 0.87 10.24 23.86
N GLY A 130 0.20 9.38 23.09
CA GLY A 130 -0.57 9.80 21.91
C GLY A 130 0.29 10.15 20.68
N VAL A 131 1.61 9.96 20.75
CA VAL A 131 2.56 10.22 19.69
C VAL A 131 2.65 9.02 18.75
N HIS A 132 2.63 9.31 17.45
CA HIS A 132 2.77 8.34 16.39
C HIS A 132 3.89 8.78 15.45
N VAL A 133 4.67 7.81 14.95
CA VAL A 133 5.76 8.06 14.02
C VAL A 133 5.64 7.12 12.83
N ASP A 134 6.09 7.60 11.68
CA ASP A 134 6.17 6.82 10.46
C ASP A 134 7.47 6.02 10.46
N ILE A 135 7.36 4.71 10.33
CA ILE A 135 8.50 3.80 10.24
C ILE A 135 8.50 3.16 8.86
N GLN A 136 9.57 3.41 8.11
CA GLN A 136 9.83 2.74 6.83
C GLN A 136 11.14 1.97 6.97
N LEU A 137 11.07 0.65 6.76
CA LEU A 137 12.22 -0.23 6.81
C LEU A 137 12.38 -0.91 5.46
N ASP A 138 13.57 -0.84 4.86
CA ASP A 138 13.90 -1.62 3.67
C ASP A 138 14.40 -3.00 4.11
N THR A 139 13.50 -3.99 4.13
CA THR A 139 13.85 -5.34 4.57
C THR A 139 14.82 -6.04 3.62
N ARG A 140 14.88 -5.61 2.35
CA ARG A 140 15.85 -6.13 1.38
C ARG A 140 17.25 -5.62 1.71
N GLN A 141 17.39 -4.33 1.98
CA GLN A 141 18.66 -3.75 2.40
C GLN A 141 19.14 -4.38 3.72
N ILE A 142 18.27 -4.49 4.72
CA ILE A 142 18.59 -5.13 6.01
C ILE A 142 19.09 -6.57 5.79
N SER A 143 18.45 -7.33 4.91
CA SER A 143 18.88 -8.70 4.58
C SER A 143 20.27 -8.75 3.95
N LEU A 144 20.59 -7.81 3.05
CA LEU A 144 21.92 -7.71 2.45
C LEU A 144 22.99 -7.32 3.48
N GLU A 145 22.67 -6.40 4.40
CA GLU A 145 23.56 -6.00 5.50
C GLU A 145 23.87 -7.17 6.45
N ALA A 146 22.87 -8.03 6.73
CA ALA A 146 23.05 -9.22 7.55
C ALA A 146 23.97 -10.26 6.89
N GLN A 147 23.95 -10.37 5.55
CA GLN A 147 24.87 -11.25 4.82
C GLN A 147 26.32 -10.74 4.83
N ALA A 148 26.50 -9.42 4.84
CA ALA A 148 27.83 -8.80 4.88
C ALA A 148 28.51 -8.94 6.26
N ASN A 149 27.73 -9.12 7.33
CA ASN A 149 28.22 -9.31 8.69
C ASN A 149 27.70 -10.63 9.31
N PRO A 150 28.17 -11.79 8.84
CA PRO A 150 27.79 -13.07 9.44
C PRO A 150 28.35 -13.15 10.87
N THR A 151 27.48 -13.34 11.85
CA THR A 151 27.83 -13.63 13.25
C THR A 151 28.48 -14.99 13.40
#